data_AF-A0A9E2YU10-F1
#
_entry.id   AF-A0A9E2YU10-F1
#
_cell.length_a   1.000
_cell.length_b   1.000
_cell.length_c   1.000
_cell.angle_alpha   90.00
_cell.angle_beta   90.00
_cell.angle_gamma   90.00
#
_symmetry.space_group_name_H-M   'P 1'
#
loop_
_entity.id
_entity.type
_entity.pdbx_description
1 polymer ?
#
loop_
_entity_poly.entity_id
_entity_poly.type
_entity_poly.pdbx_seq_one_letter_code
_entity_poly.pdbx_strand_id
1 'polypeptide(L)'
;SLYVSGPLGGWRHKHNPVARLDLGRKLRGKATACIDITDSLSLDLHRLCRESKVSAVLDSIPLLPGATTEQALHDGEDYELLYTAPPGIRVPGIRIGSIKSGVPGAITFQGKRLKPKGYDHAQQHHRSH
;
A
#
# COMPACT_ATOMS: atom_id res chain seq x y z
N SER A 1 2.05 5.20 12.90
CA SER A 1 2.68 5.48 11.60
C SER A 1 2.31 4.42 10.59
N LEU A 2 2.29 4.77 9.30
CA LEU A 2 2.00 3.88 8.18
C LEU A 2 3.31 3.57 7.42
N TYR A 3 3.50 2.30 7.05
CA TYR A 3 4.72 1.79 6.45
C TYR A 3 4.41 0.86 5.28
N VAL A 4 5.37 0.77 4.36
CA VAL A 4 5.47 -0.29 3.35
C VAL A 4 6.79 -1.03 3.48
N SER A 5 6.81 -2.31 3.12
CA SER A 5 8.02 -3.13 3.24
C SER A 5 9.13 -2.80 2.24
N GLY A 6 8.80 -2.17 1.11
CA GLY A 6 9.74 -1.85 0.05
C GLY A 6 9.20 -0.81 -0.94
N PRO A 7 9.99 -0.43 -1.96
CA PRO A 7 9.58 0.47 -3.02
C PRO A 7 8.53 -0.16 -3.95
N LEU A 8 7.70 0.69 -4.56
CA LEU A 8 6.47 0.35 -5.27
C LEU A 8 6.52 0.74 -6.76
N GLY A 9 5.55 0.22 -7.53
CA GLY A 9 5.32 0.57 -8.93
C GLY A 9 6.09 -0.26 -9.94
N GLY A 10 6.44 -1.53 -9.63
CA GLY A 10 7.36 -2.30 -10.46
C GLY A 10 7.01 -3.75 -10.73
N TRP A 11 5.74 -4.17 -10.65
CA TRP A 11 5.36 -5.55 -11.01
C TRP A 11 5.79 -5.93 -12.44
N ARG A 12 5.68 -5.00 -13.39
CA ARG A 12 6.14 -5.19 -14.79
C ARG A 12 7.63 -5.53 -14.92
N HIS A 13 8.41 -5.33 -13.86
CA HIS A 13 9.85 -5.64 -13.79
C HIS A 13 10.17 -6.79 -12.81
N LYS A 14 9.18 -7.30 -12.05
CA LYS A 14 9.36 -8.39 -11.09
C LYS A 14 8.87 -9.71 -11.69
N HIS A 15 9.75 -10.41 -12.42
CA HIS A 15 9.46 -11.75 -12.95
C HIS A 15 9.22 -12.84 -11.88
N ASN A 16 9.51 -12.55 -10.60
CA ASN A 16 9.27 -13.48 -9.50
C ASN A 16 9.03 -12.71 -8.18
N PRO A 17 7.79 -12.25 -7.90
CA PRO A 17 7.50 -11.54 -6.68
C PRO A 17 7.74 -12.42 -5.45
N VAL A 18 8.51 -11.90 -4.49
CA VAL A 18 8.86 -12.64 -3.26
C VAL A 18 7.90 -12.28 -2.14
N ALA A 19 7.10 -13.24 -1.71
CA ALA A 19 6.23 -13.08 -0.54
C ALA A 19 7.06 -12.67 0.70
N ARG A 20 6.63 -11.60 1.37
CA ARG A 20 7.35 -11.00 2.52
C ARG A 20 7.08 -11.75 3.84
N LEU A 21 7.07 -13.08 3.82
CA LEU A 21 6.67 -13.91 4.97
C LEU A 21 7.56 -13.70 6.21
N ASP A 22 8.88 -13.63 6.03
CA ASP A 22 9.80 -13.38 7.15
C ASP A 22 9.63 -11.99 7.76
N LEU A 23 9.25 -11.01 6.93
CA LEU A 23 8.91 -9.69 7.42
C LEU A 23 7.61 -9.72 8.23
N GLY A 24 6.58 -10.40 7.71
CA GLY A 24 5.32 -10.61 8.43
C GLY A 24 5.54 -11.23 9.81
N ARG A 25 6.44 -12.22 9.92
CA ARG A 25 6.84 -12.80 11.21
C ARG A 25 7.48 -11.77 12.15
N LYS A 26 8.39 -10.93 11.64
CA LYS A 26 9.06 -9.87 12.41
C LYS A 26 8.10 -8.76 12.89
N LEU A 27 6.95 -8.60 12.25
CA LEU A 27 5.93 -7.62 12.61
C LEU A 27 4.97 -8.11 13.71
N ARG A 28 4.95 -9.41 14.03
CA ARG A 28 4.10 -9.97 15.08
C ARG A 28 4.41 -9.30 16.43
N GLY A 29 3.37 -8.80 17.08
CA GLY A 29 3.49 -8.07 18.36
C GLY A 29 4.02 -6.63 18.24
N LYS A 30 4.26 -6.13 17.02
CA LYS A 30 4.74 -4.76 16.76
C LYS A 30 3.78 -3.96 15.88
N ALA A 31 3.25 -4.59 14.84
CA ALA A 31 2.29 -3.96 13.94
C ALA A 31 0.88 -3.99 14.55
N THR A 32 0.12 -2.92 14.34
CA THR A 32 -1.29 -2.80 14.75
C THR A 32 -2.26 -3.27 13.67
N ALA A 33 -1.84 -3.23 12.40
CA ALA A 33 -2.55 -3.81 11.26
C ALA A 33 -1.52 -4.11 10.16
N CYS A 34 -1.76 -5.13 9.35
CA CYS A 34 -0.90 -5.52 8.24
C CYS A 34 -1.73 -6.18 7.14
N ILE A 35 -1.51 -5.78 5.89
CA ILE A 35 -2.11 -6.35 4.68
C ILE A 35 -1.04 -6.41 3.58
N ASP A 36 -1.14 -7.36 2.67
CA ASP A 36 -0.36 -7.39 1.43
C ASP A 36 -0.98 -6.47 0.37
N ILE A 37 -0.13 -5.81 -0.42
CA ILE A 37 -0.57 -4.98 -1.54
C ILE A 37 -0.74 -5.90 -2.75
N THR A 38 -2.00 -6.18 -3.11
CA THR A 38 -2.36 -7.02 -4.26
C THR A 38 -2.87 -6.17 -5.42
N ASP A 39 -3.83 -5.29 -5.16
CA ASP A 39 -4.56 -4.59 -6.23
C ASP A 39 -3.93 -3.22 -6.52
N SER A 40 -3.74 -2.41 -5.49
CA SER A 40 -3.03 -1.13 -5.54
C SER A 40 -2.89 -0.55 -4.14
N LEU A 41 -1.83 0.24 -3.90
CA LEU A 41 -1.67 0.93 -2.62
C LEU A 41 -2.91 1.77 -2.29
N SER A 42 -3.47 2.49 -3.27
CA SER A 42 -4.63 3.36 -3.03
C SER A 42 -5.90 2.60 -2.62
N LEU A 43 -6.12 1.40 -3.19
CA LEU A 43 -7.30 0.60 -2.93
C LEU A 43 -7.16 -0.21 -1.63
N ASP A 44 -6.02 -0.86 -1.42
CA ASP A 44 -5.80 -1.69 -0.24
C ASP A 44 -5.70 -0.83 1.02
N LEU A 45 -5.05 0.34 0.95
CA LEU A 45 -5.07 1.30 2.05
C LEU A 45 -6.49 1.81 2.33
N HIS A 46 -7.31 2.01 1.30
CA HIS A 46 -8.69 2.47 1.48
C HIS A 46 -9.51 1.41 2.22
N ARG A 47 -9.41 0.15 1.80
CA ARG A 47 -10.05 -1.00 2.45
C ARG A 47 -9.61 -1.12 3.91
N LEU A 48 -8.30 -1.13 4.17
CA LEU A 48 -7.73 -1.20 5.52
C LEU A 48 -8.27 -0.08 6.42
N CYS A 49 -8.26 1.16 5.92
CA CYS A 49 -8.76 2.31 6.66
C CYS A 49 -10.27 2.23 6.92
N ARG A 50 -11.05 1.75 5.94
CA ARG A 50 -12.50 1.61 6.05
C ARG A 50 -12.88 0.56 7.10
N GLU A 51 -12.24 -0.61 7.08
CA GLU A 51 -12.48 -1.67 8.07
C GLU A 51 -12.01 -1.26 9.48
N SER A 52 -10.91 -0.51 9.55
CA SER A 52 -10.37 0.00 10.82
C SER A 52 -11.07 1.27 11.32
N LYS A 53 -12.06 1.81 10.57
CA LYS A 53 -12.78 3.07 10.89
C LYS A 53 -11.88 4.29 11.09
N VAL A 54 -10.85 4.41 10.25
CA VAL A 54 -9.85 5.49 10.29
C VAL A 54 -9.62 6.10 8.91
N SER A 55 -8.81 7.15 8.86
CA SER A 55 -8.27 7.75 7.63
C SER A 55 -6.74 7.65 7.61
N ALA A 56 -6.15 7.90 6.44
CA ALA A 56 -4.70 7.94 6.25
C ALA A 56 -4.26 9.21 5.54
N VAL A 57 -3.08 9.68 5.93
CA VAL A 57 -2.33 10.72 5.23
C VAL A 57 -1.03 10.10 4.76
N LEU A 58 -0.79 10.20 3.45
CA LEU A 58 0.44 9.82 2.80
C LEU A 58 1.33 11.06 2.64
N ASP A 59 2.58 10.92 3.09
CA ASP A 59 3.57 11.99 3.11
C ASP A 59 4.60 11.77 1.97
N SER A 60 4.88 10.50 1.64
CA SER A 60 5.84 10.07 0.62
C SER A 60 5.47 8.71 0.03
N ILE A 61 5.98 8.40 -1.16
CA ILE A 61 5.82 7.09 -1.82
C ILE A 61 7.21 6.63 -2.29
N PRO A 62 7.75 5.51 -1.77
CA PRO A 62 9.03 4.99 -2.24
C PRO A 62 8.83 4.32 -3.60
N LEU A 63 9.47 4.85 -4.64
CA LEU A 63 9.34 4.37 -6.00
C LEU A 63 10.49 3.43 -6.36
N LEU A 64 10.19 2.39 -7.15
CA LEU A 64 11.22 1.64 -7.86
C LEU A 64 11.86 2.51 -8.95
N PRO A 65 13.13 2.28 -9.32
CA PRO A 65 13.75 2.98 -10.43
C PRO A 65 12.92 2.86 -11.72
N GLY A 66 12.57 3.99 -12.33
CA GLY A 66 11.76 4.04 -13.54
C GLY A 66 10.24 4.00 -13.32
N ALA A 67 9.76 3.82 -12.09
CA ALA A 67 8.34 3.88 -11.77
C ALA A 67 7.87 5.33 -11.55
N THR A 68 6.63 5.63 -11.93
CA THR A 68 5.96 6.89 -11.58
C THR A 68 5.14 6.74 -10.30
N THR A 69 4.78 7.88 -9.70
CA THR A 69 3.90 7.91 -8.52
C THR A 69 2.53 7.30 -8.83
N GLU A 70 1.98 7.58 -10.01
CA GLU A 70 0.72 7.03 -10.47
C GLU A 70 0.76 5.50 -10.52
N GLN A 71 1.84 4.93 -11.05
CA GLN A 71 2.03 3.48 -11.08
C GLN A 71 2.11 2.90 -9.67
N ALA A 72 2.92 3.49 -8.79
CA ALA A 72 3.04 3.04 -7.41
C ALA A 72 1.72 3.15 -6.60
N LEU A 73 0.85 4.10 -6.94
CA LEU A 73 -0.43 4.28 -6.27
C LEU A 73 -1.53 3.35 -6.80
N HIS A 74 -1.46 2.98 -8.09
CA HIS A 74 -2.61 2.43 -8.82
C HIS A 74 -2.37 1.12 -9.59
N ASP A 75 -1.14 0.80 -9.99
CA ASP A 75 -0.87 -0.39 -10.82
C ASP A 75 -0.90 -1.69 -10.00
N GLY A 76 -0.48 -1.64 -8.73
CA GLY A 76 -0.53 -2.79 -7.82
C GLY A 76 0.53 -3.85 -8.07
N GLU A 77 0.21 -5.08 -7.64
CA GLU A 77 1.00 -6.30 -7.83
C GLU A 77 2.47 -6.19 -7.35
N ASP A 78 2.76 -5.27 -6.42
CA ASP A 78 4.10 -5.11 -5.88
C ASP A 78 4.48 -6.22 -4.88
N TYR A 79 3.47 -6.92 -4.34
CA TYR A 79 3.56 -7.94 -3.28
C TYR A 79 4.35 -7.49 -2.04
N GLU A 80 4.34 -6.18 -1.78
CA GLU A 80 4.87 -5.59 -0.57
C GLU A 80 3.80 -5.62 0.55
N LEU A 81 4.22 -5.58 1.81
CA LEU A 81 3.32 -5.42 2.96
C LEU A 81 3.07 -3.95 3.23
N LEU A 82 1.81 -3.61 3.46
CA LEU A 82 1.33 -2.34 4.01
C LEU A 82 0.91 -2.56 5.46
N TYR A 83 1.49 -1.80 6.40
CA TYR A 83 1.20 -2.00 7.82
C TYR A 83 1.31 -0.73 8.64
N THR A 84 0.72 -0.80 9.84
CA THR A 84 0.73 0.28 10.81
C THR A 84 1.48 -0.15 12.06
N ALA A 85 2.18 0.78 12.70
CA ALA A 85 2.80 0.56 14.01
C ALA A 85 2.66 1.82 14.89
N PRO A 86 2.60 1.66 16.23
CA PRO A 86 2.57 2.79 17.17
C PRO A 86 3.83 3.65 17.05
N PRO A 87 3.76 4.95 17.38
CA PRO A 87 4.95 5.79 17.54
C PRO A 87 5.96 5.15 18.50
N GLY A 88 7.26 5.30 18.21
CA GLY A 88 8.33 4.77 19.05
C GLY A 88 8.65 3.27 18.86
N ILE A 89 7.77 2.49 18.22
CA ILE A 89 8.06 1.09 17.90
C ILE A 89 8.90 1.01 16.63
N ARG A 90 10.11 0.47 16.74
CA ARG A 90 10.98 0.23 15.58
C ARG A 90 10.51 -0.99 14.81
N VAL A 91 10.08 -0.75 13.57
CA VAL A 91 9.73 -1.77 12.60
C VAL A 91 10.63 -1.64 11.36
N PRO A 92 10.94 -2.74 10.65
CA PRO A 92 11.54 -2.66 9.32
C PRO A 92 10.64 -1.90 8.33
N GLY A 93 11.13 -1.58 7.14
CA GLY A 93 10.38 -0.92 6.06
C GLY A 93 10.49 0.60 6.02
N ILE A 94 9.71 1.22 5.15
CA ILE A 94 9.76 2.64 4.81
C ILE A 94 8.48 3.30 5.32
N ARG A 95 8.62 4.35 6.15
CA ARG A 95 7.48 5.14 6.62
C ARG A 95 6.95 5.99 5.47
N ILE A 96 5.67 5.83 5.14
CA ILE A 96 5.01 6.55 4.04
C ILE A 96 3.93 7.52 4.51
N GLY A 97 3.60 7.49 5.80
CA GLY A 97 2.57 8.39 6.31
C GLY A 97 2.09 8.08 7.72
N SER A 98 0.86 8.48 7.99
CA SER A 98 0.22 8.33 9.28
C SER A 98 -1.27 7.98 9.17
N ILE A 99 -1.77 7.27 10.17
CA ILE A 99 -3.20 7.04 10.38
C ILE A 99 -3.76 8.18 11.21
N LYS A 100 -4.98 8.60 10.91
CA LYS A 100 -5.71 9.68 11.59
C LYS A 100 -7.13 9.23 11.90
N SER A 101 -7.74 9.85 12.91
CA SER A 101 -9.21 9.85 13.05
C SER A 101 -9.82 10.66 11.91
N GLY A 102 -10.97 10.22 11.39
CA GLY A 102 -11.68 10.96 10.35
C GLY A 102 -12.66 10.06 9.59
N VAL A 103 -13.04 10.50 8.38
CA VAL A 103 -13.94 9.73 7.51
C VAL A 103 -13.31 8.37 7.20
N PRO A 104 -13.97 7.24 7.53
CA PRO A 104 -13.45 5.90 7.26
C PRO A 104 -13.07 5.71 5.77
N GLY A 105 -11.86 5.19 5.53
CA GLY A 105 -11.35 4.97 4.17
C GLY A 105 -10.86 6.24 3.47
N ALA A 106 -10.85 7.39 4.14
CA ALA A 106 -10.28 8.61 3.60
C ALA A 106 -8.77 8.53 3.45
N ILE A 107 -8.26 8.86 2.27
CA ILE A 107 -6.82 8.97 2.02
C ILE A 107 -6.51 10.35 1.44
N THR A 108 -5.49 11.01 1.97
CA THR A 108 -4.89 12.18 1.34
C THR A 108 -3.42 11.94 1.02
N PHE A 109 -2.96 12.51 -0.08
CA PHE A 109 -1.54 12.52 -0.46
C PHE A 109 -1.19 13.94 -0.88
N GLN A 110 -0.14 14.52 -0.28
CA GLN A 110 0.27 15.91 -0.52
C GLN A 110 -0.88 16.92 -0.38
N GLY A 111 -1.73 16.73 0.63
CA GLY A 111 -2.89 17.59 0.90
C GLY A 111 -4.09 17.39 -0.04
N LYS A 112 -3.97 16.56 -1.09
CA LYS A 112 -5.07 16.27 -2.03
C LYS A 112 -5.75 14.95 -1.69
N ARG A 113 -7.06 14.89 -1.92
CA ARG A 113 -7.83 13.65 -1.77
C ARG A 113 -7.35 12.63 -2.80
N LEU A 114 -6.88 11.47 -2.32
CA LEU A 114 -6.59 10.34 -3.18
C LEU A 114 -7.85 9.49 -3.32
N LYS A 115 -8.31 9.29 -4.56
CA LYS A 115 -9.41 8.37 -4.84
C LYS A 115 -8.84 6.96 -4.96
N PRO A 116 -9.44 5.95 -4.30
CA PRO A 116 -9.03 4.57 -4.51
C PRO A 116 -9.28 4.21 -5.98
N LYS A 117 -8.28 3.60 -6.62
CA LYS A 117 -8.40 3.01 -7.95
C LYS A 117 -7.73 1.63 -7.89
N GLY A 118 -8.48 0.60 -8.21
CA GLY A 118 -7.91 -0.74 -8.44
C GLY A 118 -7.72 -0.97 -9.93
N TYR A 119 -6.82 -1.89 -10.26
CA TYR A 119 -6.81 -2.50 -11.57
C TYR A 119 -8.10 -3.31 -11.74
N ASP A 120 -8.97 -2.93 -12.68
CA ASP A 120 -10.13 -3.75 -13.04
C ASP A 120 -9.63 -5.00 -13.80
N HIS A 121 -9.46 -6.12 -13.10
CA HIS A 121 -9.21 -7.43 -13.73
C HIS A 121 -10.31 -7.84 -14.74
N ALA A 122 -11.43 -7.11 -14.80
CA ALA A 122 -12.59 -7.44 -15.65
C ALA A 122 -12.50 -6.97 -17.12
N GLN A 123 -11.45 -6.26 -17.56
CA GLN A 123 -11.39 -5.74 -18.94
C GLN A 123 -10.23 -6.26 -19.83
N GLN A 124 -9.65 -7.44 -19.52
CA GLN A 124 -8.66 -8.07 -20.41
C GLN A 124 -9.00 -9.48 -20.91
N HIS A 125 -10.23 -9.97 -20.73
CA HIS A 125 -10.66 -11.23 -21.36
C HIS A 125 -11.61 -11.08 -22.55
N HIS A 126 -11.73 -9.91 -23.17
CA HIS A 126 -12.61 -9.73 -24.35
C HIS A 126 -12.03 -8.84 -25.46
N ARG A 127 -10.74 -9.01 -25.79
CA ARG A 127 -10.21 -8.58 -27.09
C ARG A 127 -9.21 -9.58 -27.66
N SER A 128 -9.73 -10.75 -28.00
CA SER A 128 -9.16 -11.58 -29.04
C SER A 128 -10.25 -12.57 -29.44
N HIS A 129 -11.05 -12.19 -30.44
CA HIS A 129 -11.60 -13.02 -31.52
C HIS A 129 -11.94 -12.07 -32.67
#